data_AF-A0A430FMR7-F1
#
_entry.id   AF-A0A430FMR7-F1
#
_cell.length_a   1.000
_cell.length_b   1.000
_cell.length_c   1.000
_cell.angle_alpha   90.00
_cell.angle_beta   90.00
_cell.angle_gamma   90.00
#
_symmetry.space_group_name_H-M   'P 1'
#
loop_
_entity.id
_entity.type
_entity.pdbx_description
1 polymer ?
#
loop_
_entity_poly.entity_id
_entity_poly.type
_entity_poly.pdbx_seq_one_letter_code
_entity_poly.pdbx_strand_id
1 'polypeptide(L)'
;MGTGELGVYYTSNGSNRVHHPALIHSIEGEFTRNPRTGRIQKMKSGGHGQANLELLDKLGIKYYIDKTFPNGVRQGRVEGHTVRKKREQSGQMWFPWHWTAADIVKAGEHVSGLKSNRNKPEGIIWWGTYKGVRVGIIKRNGQIQTIFPSEDQPKPKGR
;
A
#
# COMPACT_ATOMS: atom_id res chain seq x y z
N MET A 1 -5.94 17.07 0.57
CA MET A 1 -6.79 16.72 -0.58
C MET A 1 -5.87 16.38 -1.76
N GLY A 2 -6.09 15.29 -2.50
CA GLY A 2 -5.22 14.92 -3.62
C GLY A 2 -5.85 13.87 -4.54
N THR A 3 -5.64 14.04 -5.84
CA THR A 3 -6.15 13.15 -6.90
C THR A 3 -5.03 12.26 -7.39
N GLY A 4 -5.28 10.95 -7.47
CA GLY A 4 -4.34 9.99 -8.04
C GLY A 4 -4.30 9.99 -9.57
N GLU A 5 -3.45 9.15 -10.15
CA GLU A 5 -3.31 8.96 -11.61
C GLU A 5 -4.57 8.34 -12.24
N LEU A 6 -5.38 7.63 -11.45
CA LEU A 6 -6.68 7.17 -11.90
C LEU A 6 -7.72 8.29 -12.02
N GLY A 7 -7.42 9.49 -11.51
CA GLY A 7 -8.41 10.56 -11.38
C GLY A 7 -9.32 10.37 -10.17
N VAL A 8 -9.08 9.35 -9.34
CA VAL A 8 -9.82 9.12 -8.10
C VAL A 8 -9.30 10.05 -7.02
N TYR A 9 -10.25 10.65 -6.31
CA TYR A 9 -9.96 11.53 -5.20
C TYR A 9 -9.91 10.74 -3.88
N TYR A 10 -8.75 10.70 -3.24
CA TYR A 10 -8.59 10.03 -1.94
C TYR A 10 -8.71 11.04 -0.82
N THR A 11 -9.46 10.70 0.22
CA THR A 11 -9.58 11.51 1.43
C THR A 11 -9.02 10.74 2.62
N SER A 12 -8.35 11.46 3.53
CA SER A 12 -7.95 10.91 4.83
C SER A 12 -9.10 10.82 5.82
N ASN A 13 -10.33 11.16 5.41
CA ASN A 13 -11.53 11.18 6.25
C ASN A 13 -11.32 11.96 7.57
N GLY A 14 -10.60 13.08 7.50
CA GLY A 14 -10.31 13.92 8.67
C GLY A 14 -9.13 13.45 9.53
N SER A 15 -8.38 12.42 9.13
CA SER A 15 -7.18 11.98 9.84
C SER A 15 -6.14 13.11 9.94
N ASN A 16 -5.67 13.37 11.15
CA ASN A 16 -4.50 14.24 11.40
C ASN A 16 -3.16 13.49 11.37
N ARG A 17 -3.18 12.17 11.08
CA ARG A 17 -1.98 11.31 11.07
C ARG A 17 -1.61 10.84 9.67
N VAL A 18 -2.60 10.66 8.80
CA VAL A 18 -2.42 10.19 7.44
C VAL A 18 -2.68 11.32 6.46
N HIS A 19 -1.63 11.79 5.79
CA HIS A 19 -1.76 12.81 4.77
C HIS A 19 -2.16 12.22 3.41
N HIS A 20 -2.75 13.05 2.57
CA HIS A 20 -3.29 12.62 1.28
C HIS A 20 -2.24 12.04 0.32
N PRO A 21 -1.01 12.62 0.20
CA PRO A 21 0.05 12.01 -0.61
C PRO A 21 0.41 10.60 -0.14
N ALA A 22 0.40 10.35 1.17
CA ALA A 22 0.66 9.02 1.73
C ALA A 22 -0.42 8.01 1.31
N LEU A 23 -1.67 8.44 1.16
CA LEU A 23 -2.75 7.59 0.66
C LEU A 23 -2.59 7.27 -0.82
N ILE A 24 -2.34 8.27 -1.66
CA ILE A 24 -2.10 8.03 -3.09
C ILE A 24 -0.91 7.08 -3.27
N HIS A 25 0.20 7.35 -2.58
CA HIS A 25 1.36 6.48 -2.55
C HIS A 25 1.00 5.06 -2.08
N SER A 26 0.28 4.91 -0.98
CA SER A 26 -0.06 3.60 -0.43
C SER A 26 -1.08 2.84 -1.28
N ILE A 27 -2.00 3.53 -1.94
CA ILE A 27 -3.14 2.94 -2.64
C ILE A 27 -2.83 2.72 -4.11
N GLU A 28 -2.40 3.75 -4.84
CA GLU A 28 -2.08 3.68 -6.28
C GLU A 28 -0.60 3.44 -6.55
N GLY A 29 0.27 3.95 -5.69
CA GLY A 29 1.72 3.86 -5.87
C GLY A 29 2.33 5.06 -6.57
N GLU A 30 3.65 5.04 -6.67
CA GLU A 30 4.41 5.99 -7.48
C GLU A 30 4.95 5.28 -8.71
N PHE A 31 5.02 6.03 -9.80
CA PHE A 31 5.54 5.54 -11.07
C PHE A 31 6.68 6.43 -11.57
N THR A 32 7.63 5.83 -12.27
CA THR A 32 8.59 6.59 -13.07
C THR A 32 7.89 7.20 -14.27
N ARG A 33 8.41 8.34 -14.73
CA ARG A 33 7.91 9.03 -15.91
C ARG A 33 9.03 9.22 -16.90
N ASN A 34 8.71 9.15 -18.18
CA ASN A 34 9.62 9.55 -19.24
C ASN A 34 9.89 11.07 -19.08
N PRO A 35 11.15 11.51 -18.94
CA PRO A 35 11.45 12.90 -18.65
C PRO A 35 11.13 13.86 -19.81
N ARG A 36 11.03 13.36 -21.04
CA ARG A 36 10.70 14.16 -22.22
C ARG A 36 9.19 14.27 -22.48
N THR A 37 8.45 13.20 -22.21
CA THR A 37 7.02 13.12 -22.57
C THR A 37 6.08 13.15 -21.36
N GLY A 38 6.61 13.05 -20.14
CA GLY A 38 5.84 12.94 -18.90
C GLY A 38 5.06 11.63 -18.74
N ARG A 39 5.07 10.75 -19.75
CA ARG A 39 4.30 9.50 -19.76
C ARG A 39 4.77 8.56 -18.65
N ILE A 40 3.81 7.96 -17.96
CA ILE A 40 4.04 6.93 -16.94
C ILE A 40 4.73 5.72 -17.59
N GLN A 41 5.69 5.11 -16.89
CA GLN A 41 6.42 3.95 -17.38
C GLN A 41 6.39 2.76 -16.43
N LYS A 42 7.06 2.84 -15.27
CA LYS A 42 7.29 1.70 -14.39
C LYS A 42 6.83 2.01 -12.99
N MET A 43 6.26 1.03 -12.32
CA MET A 43 5.96 1.15 -10.89
C MET A 43 7.27 1.27 -10.09
N LYS A 44 7.35 2.26 -9.21
CA LYS A 44 8.54 2.62 -8.42
C LYS A 44 8.40 2.19 -6.96
N SER A 45 7.26 2.51 -6.33
CA SER A 45 7.02 2.28 -4.90
C SER A 45 5.51 2.28 -4.59
N GLY A 46 5.14 1.87 -3.37
CA GLY A 46 3.75 1.90 -2.90
C GLY A 46 2.80 0.95 -3.65
N GLY A 47 1.56 1.40 -3.86
CA GLY A 47 0.54 0.76 -4.71
C GLY A 47 0.02 -0.56 -4.16
N HIS A 48 -0.52 -0.52 -2.96
CA HIS A 48 -1.00 -1.67 -2.21
C HIS A 48 -2.53 -1.78 -2.19
N GLY A 49 -3.25 -0.81 -2.74
CA GLY A 49 -4.71 -0.84 -2.83
C GLY A 49 -5.21 -1.54 -4.10
N GLN A 50 -6.51 -1.78 -4.17
CA GLN A 50 -7.15 -2.28 -5.39
C GLN A 50 -6.96 -1.33 -6.58
N ALA A 51 -7.00 -0.02 -6.33
CA ALA A 51 -6.79 1.02 -7.33
C ALA A 51 -5.41 0.94 -8.02
N ASN A 52 -4.37 0.39 -7.38
CA ASN A 52 -3.11 0.15 -8.09
C ASN A 52 -3.28 -0.84 -9.23
N LEU A 53 -4.02 -1.94 -9.03
CA LEU A 53 -4.26 -2.94 -10.06
C LEU A 53 -5.07 -2.36 -11.22
N GLU A 54 -6.11 -1.59 -10.91
CA GLU A 54 -6.92 -0.87 -11.92
C GLU A 54 -6.08 0.13 -12.72
N LEU A 55 -5.14 0.83 -12.07
CA LEU A 55 -4.21 1.72 -12.75
C LEU A 55 -3.23 0.97 -13.65
N LEU A 56 -2.70 -0.17 -13.19
CA LEU A 56 -1.82 -1.02 -13.99
C LEU A 56 -2.54 -1.54 -15.24
N ASP A 57 -3.80 -1.98 -15.10
CA ASP A 57 -4.65 -2.40 -16.22
C ASP A 57 -4.87 -1.24 -17.21
N LYS A 58 -5.21 -0.05 -16.72
CA LYS A 58 -5.37 1.16 -17.56
C LYS A 58 -4.10 1.55 -18.31
N LEU A 59 -2.94 1.29 -17.72
CA LEU A 59 -1.63 1.58 -18.31
C LEU A 59 -1.10 0.45 -19.20
N GLY A 60 -1.79 -0.70 -19.26
CA GLY A 60 -1.31 -1.89 -19.97
C GLY A 60 -0.07 -2.52 -19.33
N ILE A 61 0.18 -2.27 -18.04
CA ILE A 61 1.30 -2.84 -17.30
C ILE A 61 0.82 -4.14 -16.65
N LYS A 62 1.37 -5.27 -17.09
CA LYS A 62 0.97 -6.57 -16.56
C LYS A 62 1.40 -6.75 -15.10
N TYR A 63 0.56 -7.44 -14.35
CA TYR A 63 0.85 -7.91 -13.00
C TYR A 63 0.35 -9.35 -12.84
N TYR A 64 0.83 -10.00 -11.79
CA TYR A 64 0.48 -11.37 -11.47
C TYR A 64 0.18 -11.44 -9.98
N ILE A 65 -0.95 -12.04 -9.60
CA ILE A 65 -1.26 -12.39 -8.22
C ILE A 65 -0.81 -13.84 -8.04
N ASP A 66 0.36 -14.03 -7.45
CA ASP A 66 0.98 -15.34 -7.28
C ASP A 66 0.37 -16.11 -6.08
N LYS A 67 -0.12 -15.38 -5.07
CA LYS A 67 -0.74 -15.96 -3.87
C LYS A 67 -1.81 -15.04 -3.28
N THR A 68 -2.88 -15.64 -2.76
CA THR A 68 -3.86 -14.96 -1.90
C THR A 68 -3.89 -15.65 -0.53
N PHE A 69 -3.69 -14.88 0.54
CA PHE A 69 -3.74 -15.38 1.91
C PHE A 69 -5.20 -15.59 2.37
N PRO A 70 -5.46 -16.43 3.39
CA PRO A 70 -6.83 -16.68 3.87
C PRO A 70 -7.60 -15.42 4.33
N ASN A 71 -6.89 -14.38 4.76
CA ASN A 71 -7.48 -13.09 5.14
C ASN A 71 -7.66 -12.11 3.96
N GLY A 72 -7.44 -12.58 2.73
CA GLY A 72 -7.64 -11.84 1.49
C GLY A 72 -6.46 -10.98 1.03
N VAL A 73 -5.38 -10.86 1.80
CA VAL A 73 -4.15 -10.19 1.33
C VAL A 73 -3.63 -10.90 0.09
N ARG A 74 -3.14 -10.14 -0.89
CA ARG A 74 -2.64 -10.67 -2.16
C ARG A 74 -1.16 -10.38 -2.28
N GLN A 75 -0.42 -11.34 -2.79
CA GLN A 75 1.01 -11.26 -3.02
C GLN A 75 1.30 -11.60 -4.47
N GLY A 76 2.24 -10.87 -5.06
CA GLY A 76 2.62 -11.10 -6.44
C GLY A 76 3.64 -10.13 -6.97
N ARG A 77 3.61 -9.89 -8.28
CA ARG A 77 4.66 -9.16 -8.99
C ARG A 77 4.10 -8.27 -10.09
N VAL A 78 4.82 -7.19 -10.40
CA VAL A 78 4.46 -6.21 -11.44
C VAL A 78 5.56 -6.15 -12.48
N GLU A 79 5.19 -6.32 -13.75
CA GLU A 79 6.14 -6.29 -14.85
C GLU A 79 6.84 -4.94 -14.93
N GLY A 80 8.16 -4.95 -15.14
CA GLY A 80 8.93 -3.72 -15.23
C GLY A 80 9.08 -2.93 -13.92
N HIS A 81 8.57 -3.40 -12.77
CA HIS A 81 8.76 -2.72 -11.49
C HIS A 81 10.25 -2.44 -11.23
N THR A 82 10.59 -1.26 -10.70
CA THR A 82 12.00 -0.85 -10.51
C THR A 82 12.74 -1.75 -9.52
N VAL A 83 12.10 -2.10 -8.41
CA VAL A 83 12.58 -3.08 -7.42
C VAL A 83 12.50 -4.52 -7.95
N ARG A 84 13.65 -5.21 -8.02
CA ARG A 84 13.78 -6.58 -8.53
C ARG A 84 12.87 -7.60 -7.81
N LYS A 85 12.83 -7.61 -6.47
CA LYS A 85 11.97 -8.53 -5.69
C LYS A 85 10.49 -8.41 -6.11
N LYS A 86 10.02 -7.17 -6.35
CA LYS A 86 8.64 -6.88 -6.76
C LYS A 86 8.36 -7.18 -8.24
N ARG A 87 9.41 -7.30 -9.05
CA ARG A 87 9.32 -7.65 -10.48
C ARG A 87 9.36 -9.16 -10.72
N GLU A 88 10.20 -9.86 -9.96
CA GLU A 88 10.60 -11.25 -10.27
C GLU A 88 10.27 -12.26 -9.17
N GLN A 89 10.04 -11.84 -7.92
CA GLN A 89 10.01 -12.73 -6.74
C GLN A 89 8.80 -12.49 -5.82
N SER A 90 7.64 -12.24 -6.41
CA SER A 90 6.37 -12.06 -5.67
C SER A 90 6.44 -11.06 -4.49
N GLY A 91 7.24 -9.99 -4.64
CA GLY A 91 7.48 -9.03 -3.56
C GLY A 91 6.47 -7.89 -3.43
N GLN A 92 5.52 -7.76 -4.36
CA GLN A 92 4.47 -6.76 -4.28
C GLN A 92 3.29 -7.33 -3.50
N MET A 93 2.77 -6.53 -2.58
CA MET A 93 1.66 -6.90 -1.71
C MET A 93 0.47 -5.98 -1.98
N TRP A 94 -0.74 -6.52 -1.99
CA TRP A 94 -1.96 -5.75 -2.04
C TRP A 94 -2.89 -6.14 -0.90
N PHE A 95 -3.63 -5.16 -0.39
CA PHE A 95 -4.69 -5.37 0.57
C PHE A 95 -5.79 -6.27 -0.04
N PRO A 96 -6.69 -6.82 0.79
CA PRO A 96 -7.89 -7.49 0.29
C PRO A 96 -8.61 -6.61 -0.72
N TRP A 97 -9.12 -7.22 -1.79
CA TRP A 97 -9.69 -6.50 -2.93
C TRP A 97 -10.85 -5.57 -2.54
N HIS A 98 -11.58 -5.90 -1.47
CA HIS A 98 -12.70 -5.12 -0.96
C HIS A 98 -12.30 -4.01 0.04
N TRP A 99 -11.02 -3.88 0.39
CA TRP A 99 -10.58 -2.79 1.27
C TRP A 99 -10.61 -1.45 0.54
N THR A 100 -11.38 -0.53 1.11
CA THR A 100 -11.49 0.84 0.61
C THR A 100 -10.33 1.71 1.09
N ALA A 101 -10.20 2.91 0.52
CA ALA A 101 -9.28 3.94 1.05
C ALA A 101 -9.54 4.22 2.54
N ALA A 102 -10.82 4.23 2.96
CA ALA A 102 -11.19 4.44 4.36
C ALA A 102 -10.72 3.29 5.27
N ASP A 103 -10.77 2.04 4.81
CA ASP A 103 -10.24 0.90 5.55
C ASP A 103 -8.72 1.02 5.73
N ILE A 104 -8.01 1.42 4.67
CA ILE A 104 -6.55 1.60 4.70
C ILE A 104 -6.16 2.75 5.64
N VAL A 105 -6.88 3.88 5.63
CA VAL A 105 -6.69 4.99 6.59
C VAL A 105 -6.84 4.47 8.02
N LYS A 106 -7.99 3.83 8.32
CA LYS A 106 -8.29 3.32 9.67
C LYS A 106 -7.26 2.29 10.13
N ALA A 107 -6.76 1.44 9.23
CA ALA A 107 -5.69 0.50 9.52
C ALA A 107 -4.39 1.24 9.90
N GLY A 108 -3.99 2.26 9.14
CA GLY A 108 -2.81 3.06 9.44
C GLY A 108 -2.90 3.79 10.77
N GLU A 109 -4.04 4.41 11.06
CA GLU A 109 -4.31 5.08 12.34
C GLU A 109 -4.27 4.12 13.52
N HIS A 110 -4.93 2.95 13.36
CA HIS A 110 -4.93 1.89 14.36
C HIS A 110 -3.50 1.47 14.69
N VAL A 111 -2.69 1.11 13.70
CA VAL A 111 -1.28 0.69 13.89
C VAL A 111 -0.46 1.79 14.56
N SER A 112 -0.64 3.04 14.14
CA SER A 112 0.06 4.20 14.72
C SER A 112 -0.33 4.47 16.18
N GLY A 113 -1.58 4.17 16.56
CA GLY A 113 -2.10 4.37 17.92
C GLY A 113 -1.74 3.29 18.94
N LEU A 114 -1.23 2.14 18.49
CA LEU A 114 -0.87 1.02 19.37
C LEU A 114 0.18 1.43 20.40
N LYS A 115 -0.05 1.04 21.67
CA LYS A 115 0.88 1.34 22.78
C LYS A 115 2.32 0.89 22.47
N SER A 116 2.46 -0.28 21.83
CA SER A 116 3.75 -0.85 21.40
C SER A 116 4.49 -0.03 20.35
N ASN A 117 3.82 0.90 19.67
CA ASN A 117 4.37 1.71 18.59
C ASN A 117 4.59 3.17 19.00
N ARG A 118 4.03 3.65 20.12
CA ARG A 118 4.09 5.06 20.54
C ARG A 118 5.50 5.62 20.72
N ASN A 119 6.43 4.78 21.18
CA ASN A 119 7.82 5.18 21.49
C ASN A 119 8.83 4.64 20.47
N LYS A 120 8.37 4.09 19.34
CA LYS A 120 9.29 3.59 18.32
C LYS A 120 9.91 4.75 17.54
N PRO A 121 11.15 4.61 17.07
CA PRO A 121 11.75 5.61 16.19
C PRO A 121 10.96 5.71 14.87
N GLU A 122 10.98 6.88 14.26
CA GLU A 122 10.46 7.07 12.90
C GLU A 122 11.42 6.50 11.84
N GLY A 123 10.96 6.38 10.60
CA GLY A 123 11.74 5.83 9.48
C GLY A 123 11.82 4.29 9.44
N ILE A 124 11.44 3.60 10.52
CA ILE A 124 11.28 2.14 10.54
C ILE A 124 9.82 1.72 10.36
N ILE A 125 9.60 0.44 10.08
CA ILE A 125 8.26 -0.11 9.95
C ILE A 125 7.66 -0.36 11.33
N TRP A 126 6.47 0.20 11.57
CA TRP A 126 5.66 -0.13 12.73
C TRP A 126 4.57 -1.11 12.30
N TRP A 127 4.41 -2.18 13.07
CA TRP A 127 3.49 -3.26 12.74
C TRP A 127 2.29 -3.27 13.67
N GLY A 128 1.15 -3.73 13.15
CA GLY A 128 -0.03 -4.08 13.92
C GLY A 128 -0.97 -4.96 13.09
N THR A 129 -2.04 -5.46 13.70
CA THR A 129 -3.06 -6.24 13.00
C THR A 129 -4.38 -5.50 13.01
N TYR A 130 -4.98 -5.28 11.84
CA TYR A 130 -6.28 -4.62 11.68
C TYR A 130 -7.19 -5.49 10.82
N LYS A 131 -8.40 -5.79 11.31
CA LYS A 131 -9.37 -6.70 10.65
C LYS A 131 -8.74 -8.01 10.15
N GLY A 132 -7.84 -8.60 10.96
CA GLY A 132 -7.15 -9.86 10.63
C GLY A 132 -5.97 -9.74 9.65
N VAL A 133 -5.67 -8.54 9.13
CA VAL A 133 -4.52 -8.28 8.26
C VAL A 133 -3.37 -7.69 9.07
N ARG A 134 -2.16 -8.25 8.93
CA ARG A 134 -0.95 -7.60 9.45
C ARG A 134 -0.56 -6.44 8.53
N VAL A 135 -0.55 -5.25 9.12
CA VAL A 135 -0.32 -3.97 8.43
C VAL A 135 0.96 -3.33 8.96
N GLY A 136 1.78 -2.87 8.03
CA GLY A 136 2.94 -2.03 8.28
C GLY A 136 2.63 -0.57 7.98
N ILE A 137 3.17 0.33 8.80
CA ILE A 137 3.25 1.75 8.48
C ILE A 137 4.69 2.25 8.57
N ILE A 138 5.03 3.25 7.78
CA ILE A 138 6.27 4.02 7.94
C ILE A 138 5.89 5.45 8.27
N LYS A 139 6.43 5.98 9.37
CA LYS A 139 6.27 7.37 9.78
C LYS A 139 7.52 8.19 9.50
N ARG A 140 7.33 9.46 9.12
CA ARG A 140 8.37 10.49 9.05
C ARG A 140 7.76 11.85 9.38
N ASN A 141 8.47 12.65 10.15
CA ASN A 141 8.07 13.98 10.59
C ASN A 141 6.68 13.98 11.26
N GLY A 142 6.42 12.99 12.11
CA GLY A 142 5.15 12.85 12.82
C GLY A 142 4.00 12.26 12.00
N GLN A 143 4.16 12.13 10.67
CA GLN A 143 3.10 11.73 9.75
C GLN A 143 3.33 10.32 9.19
N ILE A 144 2.25 9.60 8.91
CA ILE A 144 2.28 8.33 8.20
C ILE A 144 2.50 8.61 6.71
N GLN A 145 3.54 8.00 6.14
CA GLN A 145 3.95 8.17 4.73
C GLN A 145 3.61 6.95 3.86
N THR A 146 3.58 5.76 4.45
CA THR A 146 3.22 4.52 3.74
C THR A 146 2.40 3.63 4.66
N ILE A 147 1.38 2.98 4.12
CA ILE A 147 0.55 1.96 4.76
C ILE A 147 0.52 0.76 3.80
N PHE A 148 0.85 -0.44 4.27
CA PHE A 148 0.98 -1.61 3.40
C PHE A 148 0.72 -2.92 4.15
N PRO A 149 0.23 -3.98 3.46
CA PRO A 149 0.09 -5.29 4.06
C PRO A 149 1.45 -6.01 4.11
N SER A 150 1.65 -6.81 5.15
CA SER A 150 2.85 -7.64 5.32
C SER A 150 2.80 -8.91 4.47
N GLU A 151 3.96 -9.46 4.11
CA GLU A 151 4.05 -10.85 3.60
C GLU A 151 3.91 -11.89 4.72
N ASP A 152 4.20 -11.52 5.97
CA ASP A 152 4.02 -12.35 7.16
C ASP A 152 2.62 -12.15 7.76
N GLN A 153 1.61 -12.73 7.11
CA GLN A 153 0.22 -12.63 7.57
C GLN A 153 -0.08 -13.58 8.74
N PRO A 154 -0.96 -13.17 9.69
CA PRO A 154 -1.34 -14.02 10.80
C PRO A 154 -1.96 -15.33 10.29
N LYS A 155 -1.57 -16.46 10.87
CA LYS A 155 -2.19 -17.74 10.56
C LYS A 155 -3.65 -17.73 11.02
N PRO A 156 -4.57 -18.38 10.31
CA PRO A 156 -5.92 -18.62 10.82
C PRO A 156 -5.80 -19.29 12.19
N LYS A 157 -6.48 -18.77 13.21
CA LYS A 157 -6.66 -19.54 14.44
C LYS A 157 -7.50 -20.76 14.05
N GLY A 158 -6.96 -21.96 14.25
CA GLY A 158 -7.70 -23.21 14.04
C GLY A 158 -9.04 -23.11 14.74
N ARG A 159 -10.11 -23.47 14.01
CA ARG A 159 -11.42 -23.72 14.61
C ARG A 159 -11.41 -25.08 15.29
#